data_AF-A0A9Q0Z7C5-F1
#
_entry.id   AF-A0A9Q0Z7C5-F1
#
_cell.length_a   1.000
_cell.length_b   1.000
_cell.length_c   1.000
_cell.angle_alpha   90.00
_cell.angle_beta   90.00
_cell.angle_gamma   90.00
#
_symmetry.space_group_name_H-M   'P 1'
#
loop_
_entity.id
_entity.type
_entity.pdbx_description
1 polymer ?
#
loop_
_entity_poly.entity_id
_entity_poly.type
_entity_poly.pdbx_seq_one_letter_code
_entity_poly.pdbx_strand_id
1 'polypeptide(L)'
;MALHHFAPSQVPHVHPIVPLSSPHSIQNQLLTIHSMLLRGIDFTNSDYRHGPYQNTIFNTTCNGKRGSINALIEEAILEAEEKGVKVLSLGLLNQGEDLNRYGELYVQKYPRLKTKVVDGSSLAVAAVLNSIPKAATQVLHRGNISKVASAVVLNLCQRGIQVAVPSEDDYKKLKKSFGIRSDRNNLILSKSYSIKTWLKLRRDCFYHSIPAMAAPASLENVDSCENWLPRRVMSAWRVAGIVHSLEGWDEHECGYTMSDIDKVWQASIQHGFKPLAVATHSKF
;
A
#
# COMPACT_ATOMS: atom_id res chain seq x y z
N MET A 1 -29.50 39.79 16.77
CA MET A 1 -30.55 38.92 17.32
C MET A 1 -29.98 37.51 17.42
N ALA A 2 -29.82 37.04 18.66
CA ALA A 2 -29.46 35.69 19.14
C ALA A 2 -28.17 35.01 18.63
N LEU A 3 -27.09 35.20 19.40
CA LEU A 3 -26.01 34.24 19.58
C LEU A 3 -26.53 33.08 20.45
N HIS A 4 -26.50 31.84 19.94
CA HIS A 4 -26.74 30.65 20.76
C HIS A 4 -25.42 29.94 21.05
N HIS A 5 -25.05 29.92 22.33
CA HIS A 5 -24.08 29.02 22.92
C HIS A 5 -24.57 27.57 22.82
N PHE A 6 -23.70 26.65 22.38
CA PHE A 6 -23.84 25.22 22.63
C PHE A 6 -22.67 24.73 23.48
N ALA A 7 -23.02 23.97 24.52
CA ALA A 7 -22.17 23.40 25.56
C ALA A 7 -21.17 22.36 24.99
N PRO A 8 -20.07 22.06 25.72
CA PRO A 8 -19.08 21.08 25.28
C PRO A 8 -19.67 19.66 25.27
N SER A 9 -19.56 19.00 24.11
CA SER A 9 -19.90 17.60 23.90
C SER A 9 -19.00 16.70 24.74
N GLN A 10 -19.62 15.70 25.38
CA GLN A 10 -18.97 14.74 26.27
C GLN A 10 -17.87 13.93 25.58
N VAL A 11 -16.81 13.68 26.34
CA VAL A 11 -15.68 12.81 25.99
C VAL A 11 -16.21 11.37 25.81
N PRO A 12 -15.94 10.69 24.68
CA PRO A 12 -16.34 9.29 24.53
C PRO A 12 -15.56 8.41 25.52
N HIS A 13 -16.29 7.53 26.19
CA HIS A 13 -15.77 6.55 27.12
C HIS A 13 -14.65 5.70 26.49
N VAL A 14 -13.50 5.67 27.15
CA VAL A 14 -12.37 4.79 26.83
C VAL A 14 -12.78 3.36 27.22
N HIS A 15 -12.95 2.48 26.23
CA HIS A 15 -13.05 1.05 26.49
C HIS A 15 -11.71 0.54 27.08
N PRO A 16 -11.74 -0.36 28.08
CA PRO A 16 -10.52 -0.89 28.67
C PRO A 16 -9.70 -1.65 27.62
N ILE A 17 -8.41 -1.33 27.58
CA ILE A 17 -7.38 -2.00 26.79
C ILE A 17 -7.37 -3.47 27.19
N VAL A 18 -7.79 -4.35 26.29
CA VAL A 18 -7.58 -5.79 26.44
C VAL A 18 -6.06 -6.03 26.40
N PRO A 19 -5.46 -6.71 27.39
CA PRO A 19 -4.03 -6.95 27.38
C PRO A 19 -3.64 -7.76 26.14
N LEU A 20 -2.63 -7.26 25.42
CA LEU A 20 -2.00 -7.92 24.29
C LEU A 20 -1.71 -9.39 24.62
N SER A 21 -2.22 -10.30 23.78
CA SER A 21 -1.67 -11.65 23.71
C SER A 21 -0.16 -11.55 23.41
N SER A 22 0.65 -12.35 24.11
CA SER A 22 2.12 -12.24 24.11
C SER A 22 2.74 -12.07 22.70
N PRO A 23 3.90 -11.40 22.55
CA PRO A 23 4.59 -11.20 21.26
C PRO A 23 4.80 -12.50 20.46
N HIS A 24 4.98 -13.63 21.14
CA HIS A 24 5.08 -14.96 20.53
C HIS A 24 3.79 -15.42 19.82
N SER A 25 2.62 -14.90 20.20
CA SER A 25 1.34 -15.22 19.55
C SER A 25 1.13 -14.49 18.21
N ILE A 26 1.72 -13.31 18.04
CA ILE A 26 1.59 -12.49 16.81
C ILE A 26 2.48 -13.05 15.69
N GLN A 27 3.67 -13.55 16.03
CA GLN A 27 4.57 -14.19 15.05
C GLN A 27 3.97 -15.48 14.44
N ASN A 28 3.15 -16.22 15.18
CA ASN A 28 2.43 -17.38 14.66
C ASN A 28 1.17 -17.02 13.85
N GLN A 29 0.72 -15.75 13.89
CA GLN A 29 -0.48 -15.27 13.19
C GLN A 29 -0.17 -14.55 11.87
N LEU A 30 1.11 -14.41 11.50
CA LEU A 30 1.53 -13.66 10.30
C LEU A 30 2.48 -14.49 9.44
N LEU A 31 1.94 -15.25 8.48
CA LEU A 31 2.72 -15.85 7.41
C LEU A 31 2.72 -14.90 6.20
N THR A 32 3.90 -14.43 5.81
CA THR A 32 4.06 -13.67 4.56
C THR A 32 4.47 -14.64 3.45
N ILE A 33 3.84 -14.56 2.29
CA ILE A 33 4.16 -15.38 1.10
C ILE A 33 5.68 -15.37 0.77
N HIS A 34 6.41 -14.31 1.15
CA HIS A 34 7.87 -14.25 1.02
C HIS A 34 8.61 -15.42 1.70
N SER A 35 8.15 -15.93 2.86
CA SER A 35 8.78 -17.10 3.51
C SER A 35 8.43 -18.43 2.84
N MET A 36 7.35 -18.49 2.06
CA MET A 36 6.92 -19.68 1.32
C MET A 36 7.55 -19.75 -0.08
N LEU A 37 7.65 -18.61 -0.79
CA LEU A 37 8.26 -18.54 -2.12
C LEU A 37 9.77 -18.77 -2.13
N LEU A 38 10.48 -18.52 -1.01
CA LEU A 38 11.90 -18.85 -0.89
C LEU A 38 12.18 -20.36 -0.91
N ARG A 39 11.17 -21.22 -0.71
CA ARG A 39 11.32 -22.67 -0.85
C ARG A 39 11.23 -23.17 -2.29
N GLY A 40 10.84 -22.31 -3.25
CA GLY A 40 10.59 -22.71 -4.64
C GLY A 40 11.20 -21.81 -5.72
N ILE A 41 11.88 -20.71 -5.36
CA ILE A 41 12.50 -19.80 -6.34
C ILE A 41 14.00 -19.69 -6.03
N ASP A 42 14.81 -20.33 -6.88
CA ASP A 42 16.27 -20.20 -6.87
C ASP A 42 16.66 -18.82 -7.44
N PHE A 43 17.22 -17.96 -6.59
CA PHE A 43 17.71 -16.63 -6.96
C PHE A 43 19.23 -16.61 -7.25
N THR A 44 19.90 -17.76 -7.34
CA THR A 44 21.37 -17.83 -7.34
C THR A 44 22.06 -17.41 -8.63
N ASN A 45 21.35 -16.93 -9.66
CA ASN A 45 22.03 -16.58 -10.91
C ASN A 45 21.47 -15.35 -11.60
N SER A 46 21.83 -14.16 -11.12
CA SER A 46 22.28 -13.06 -12.00
C SER A 46 22.83 -11.88 -11.19
N ASP A 47 24.01 -11.43 -11.59
CA ASP A 47 24.59 -10.14 -11.23
C ASP A 47 23.59 -9.01 -11.51
N TYR A 48 22.93 -8.46 -10.48
CA TYR A 48 22.03 -7.32 -10.63
C TYR A 48 22.46 -6.14 -9.77
N ARG A 49 23.11 -5.18 -10.44
CA ARG A 49 23.39 -3.84 -9.89
C ARG A 49 22.12 -3.00 -9.83
N HIS A 50 22.12 -2.12 -8.83
CA HIS A 50 21.07 -1.20 -8.38
C HIS A 50 20.30 -0.45 -9.48
N GLY A 51 18.95 -0.54 -9.45
CA GLY A 51 18.07 0.39 -10.17
C GLY A 51 16.56 0.02 -10.12
N PRO A 52 15.65 1.00 -10.31
CA PRO A 52 14.18 0.84 -10.25
C PRO A 52 13.56 0.07 -11.44
N TYR A 53 14.39 -0.52 -12.30
CA TYR A 53 13.99 -1.23 -13.52
C TYR A 53 13.59 -2.69 -13.29
N GLN A 54 13.65 -3.20 -12.06
CA GLN A 54 13.19 -4.54 -11.73
C GLN A 54 11.70 -4.75 -12.10
N ASN A 55 10.85 -3.72 -11.93
CA ASN A 55 9.41 -3.82 -12.21
C ASN A 55 9.05 -4.01 -13.70
N THR A 56 9.87 -3.51 -14.63
CA THR A 56 9.59 -3.63 -16.08
C THR A 56 10.14 -4.93 -16.66
N ILE A 57 11.29 -5.39 -16.16
CA ILE A 57 11.91 -6.63 -16.64
C ILE A 57 11.17 -7.86 -16.09
N PHE A 58 10.74 -7.84 -14.82
CA PHE A 58 9.96 -8.96 -14.23
C PHE A 58 8.64 -9.22 -14.97
N ASN A 59 7.97 -8.17 -15.45
CA ASN A 59 6.71 -8.28 -16.18
C ASN A 59 6.86 -8.87 -17.60
N THR A 60 8.03 -8.71 -18.23
CA THR A 60 8.25 -9.16 -19.61
C THR A 60 8.68 -10.62 -19.68
N THR A 61 9.37 -11.14 -18.66
CA THR A 61 9.85 -12.53 -18.60
C THR A 61 8.80 -13.55 -18.09
N CYS A 62 7.68 -13.08 -17.52
CA CYS A 62 6.75 -13.94 -16.76
C CYS A 62 5.42 -14.31 -17.46
N ASN A 63 5.19 -13.99 -18.74
CA ASN A 63 3.93 -14.35 -19.40
C ASN A 63 3.66 -15.87 -19.43
N GLY A 64 4.69 -16.73 -19.40
CA GLY A 64 4.56 -18.18 -19.22
C GLY A 64 4.52 -18.67 -17.75
N LYS A 65 4.76 -17.79 -16.77
CA LYS A 65 4.86 -18.08 -15.32
C LYS A 65 3.70 -17.53 -14.49
N ARG A 66 2.72 -16.83 -15.07
CA ARG A 66 1.56 -16.30 -14.33
C ARG A 66 0.74 -17.41 -13.65
N GLY A 67 0.51 -18.51 -14.37
CA GLY A 67 -0.17 -19.69 -13.83
C GLY A 67 0.56 -20.29 -12.64
N SER A 68 1.91 -20.35 -12.69
CA SER A 68 2.71 -20.86 -11.58
C SER A 68 2.74 -19.93 -10.37
N ILE A 69 2.79 -18.61 -10.57
CA ILE A 69 2.77 -17.63 -9.46
C ILE A 69 1.41 -17.66 -8.75
N ASN A 70 0.32 -17.65 -9.50
CA ASN A 70 -1.02 -17.69 -8.89
C ASN A 70 -1.27 -18.99 -8.14
N ALA A 71 -0.76 -20.11 -8.62
CA ALA A 71 -0.83 -21.39 -7.91
C ALA A 71 -0.05 -21.36 -6.59
N LEU A 72 1.16 -20.79 -6.57
CA LEU A 72 1.95 -20.65 -5.34
C LEU A 72 1.29 -19.72 -4.32
N ILE A 73 0.70 -18.61 -4.77
CA ILE A 73 -0.05 -17.70 -3.90
C ILE A 73 -1.31 -18.39 -3.35
N GLU A 74 -2.02 -19.15 -4.19
CA GLU A 74 -3.19 -19.93 -3.80
C GLU A 74 -2.85 -20.97 -2.74
N GLU A 75 -1.81 -21.78 -2.98
CA GLU A 75 -1.32 -22.78 -2.04
C GLU A 75 -0.96 -22.16 -0.69
N ALA A 76 -0.26 -21.02 -0.71
CA ALA A 76 0.08 -20.27 0.50
C ALA A 76 -1.16 -19.79 1.28
N ILE A 77 -2.22 -19.36 0.59
CA ILE A 77 -3.48 -18.95 1.21
C ILE A 77 -4.18 -20.14 1.86
N LEU A 78 -4.23 -21.28 1.18
CA LEU A 78 -4.87 -22.49 1.70
C LEU A 78 -4.09 -23.11 2.86
N GLU A 79 -2.76 -23.10 2.79
CA GLU A 79 -1.91 -23.53 3.91
C GLU A 79 -2.08 -22.62 5.14
N ALA A 80 -2.22 -21.31 4.92
CA ALA A 80 -2.50 -20.37 6.01
C ALA A 80 -3.88 -20.65 6.65
N GLU A 81 -4.91 -20.92 5.83
CA GLU A 81 -6.24 -21.31 6.30
C GLU A 81 -6.21 -22.59 7.12
N GLU A 82 -5.53 -23.63 6.64
CA GLU A 82 -5.39 -24.90 7.35
C GLU A 82 -4.72 -24.72 8.72
N LYS A 83 -3.74 -23.82 8.80
CA LYS A 83 -3.05 -23.46 10.06
C LYS A 83 -3.84 -22.50 10.95
N GLY A 84 -5.03 -22.07 10.55
CA GLY A 84 -5.85 -21.15 11.33
C GLY A 84 -5.27 -19.73 11.41
N VAL A 85 -4.49 -19.32 10.42
CA VAL A 85 -4.00 -17.94 10.30
C VAL A 85 -5.19 -17.01 10.11
N LYS A 86 -5.23 -15.89 10.83
CA LYS A 86 -6.35 -14.95 10.75
C LYS A 86 -6.25 -14.02 9.54
N VAL A 87 -5.03 -13.56 9.24
CA VAL A 87 -4.77 -12.57 8.20
C VAL A 87 -3.55 -12.98 7.39
N LEU A 88 -3.66 -12.91 6.06
CA LEU A 88 -2.56 -13.08 5.14
C LEU A 88 -2.42 -11.83 4.27
N SER A 89 -1.24 -11.19 4.36
CA SER A 89 -0.91 -10.04 3.51
C SER A 89 -0.29 -10.47 2.19
N LEU A 90 -0.76 -9.91 1.07
CA LEU A 90 -0.09 -10.05 -0.21
C LEU A 90 1.09 -9.07 -0.30
N GLY A 91 2.29 -9.60 -0.56
CA GLY A 91 3.46 -8.76 -0.82
C GLY A 91 3.27 -7.91 -2.09
N LEU A 92 4.04 -6.83 -2.23
CA LEU A 92 3.93 -5.86 -3.34
C LEU A 92 3.89 -6.53 -4.73
N LEU A 93 4.69 -7.57 -4.94
CA LEU A 93 4.79 -8.28 -6.23
C LEU A 93 3.75 -9.39 -6.43
N ASN A 94 2.92 -9.67 -5.43
CA ASN A 94 1.98 -10.80 -5.39
C ASN A 94 0.51 -10.36 -5.50
N GLN A 95 0.25 -9.11 -5.93
CA GLN A 95 -1.08 -8.49 -5.89
C GLN A 95 -1.43 -7.69 -7.15
N GLY A 96 -0.78 -7.95 -8.29
CA GLY A 96 -1.07 -7.22 -9.52
C GLY A 96 -2.53 -7.38 -9.98
N GLU A 97 -3.10 -6.33 -10.58
CA GLU A 97 -4.47 -6.37 -11.13
C GLU A 97 -4.66 -7.49 -12.14
N ASP A 98 -3.79 -7.53 -13.15
CA ASP A 98 -3.77 -8.56 -14.19
C ASP A 98 -3.22 -9.92 -13.70
N LEU A 99 -2.71 -9.98 -12.46
CA LEU A 99 -2.20 -11.21 -11.86
C LEU A 99 -3.34 -11.94 -11.15
N ASN A 100 -3.94 -11.32 -10.13
CA ASN A 100 -4.95 -11.95 -9.28
C ASN A 100 -6.02 -10.97 -8.78
N ARG A 101 -6.18 -9.81 -9.45
CA ARG A 101 -7.11 -8.74 -9.07
C ARG A 101 -6.92 -8.31 -7.62
N TYR A 102 -5.68 -8.04 -7.23
CA TYR A 102 -5.35 -7.65 -5.85
C TYR A 102 -5.88 -8.65 -4.81
N GLY A 103 -5.77 -9.96 -5.09
CA GLY A 103 -6.26 -11.04 -4.22
C GLY A 103 -7.75 -11.39 -4.33
N GLU A 104 -8.56 -10.59 -5.03
CA GLU A 104 -10.00 -10.86 -5.19
C GLU A 104 -10.28 -12.21 -5.85
N LEU A 105 -9.38 -12.66 -6.73
CA LEU A 105 -9.45 -13.97 -7.37
C LEU A 105 -9.64 -15.10 -6.34
N TYR A 106 -8.88 -15.09 -5.24
CA TYR A 106 -8.90 -16.16 -4.25
C TYR A 106 -10.13 -16.08 -3.35
N VAL A 107 -10.54 -14.87 -2.98
CA VAL A 107 -11.74 -14.64 -2.17
C VAL A 107 -13.01 -15.08 -2.94
N GLN A 108 -13.07 -14.82 -4.25
CA GLN A 108 -14.17 -15.31 -5.09
C GLN A 108 -14.16 -16.83 -5.25
N LYS A 109 -12.98 -17.43 -5.38
CA LYS A 109 -12.83 -18.89 -5.53
C LYS A 109 -13.15 -19.66 -4.24
N TYR A 110 -12.86 -19.07 -3.08
CA TYR A 110 -13.07 -19.67 -1.76
C TYR A 110 -13.99 -18.79 -0.90
N PRO A 111 -15.31 -18.76 -1.16
CA PRO A 111 -16.24 -17.87 -0.46
C PRO A 111 -16.43 -18.18 1.04
N ARG A 112 -15.88 -19.30 1.54
CA ARG A 112 -15.88 -19.69 2.96
C ARG A 112 -14.52 -19.53 3.64
N LEU A 113 -13.55 -18.91 2.96
CA LEU A 113 -12.22 -18.67 3.51
C LEU A 113 -12.32 -17.82 4.77
N LYS A 114 -11.76 -18.30 5.89
CA LYS A 114 -11.75 -17.57 7.16
C LYS A 114 -10.57 -16.63 7.26
N THR A 115 -9.44 -16.99 6.66
CA THR A 115 -8.23 -16.18 6.55
C THR A 115 -8.52 -14.94 5.72
N LYS A 116 -8.28 -13.76 6.28
CA LYS A 116 -8.46 -12.50 5.56
C LYS A 116 -7.27 -12.20 4.67
N VAL A 117 -7.50 -12.24 3.37
CA VAL A 117 -6.56 -11.73 2.36
C VAL A 117 -6.55 -10.20 2.40
N VAL A 118 -5.36 -9.62 2.60
CA VAL A 118 -5.12 -8.18 2.69
C VAL A 118 -4.06 -7.78 1.67
N ASP A 119 -4.44 -7.00 0.66
CA ASP A 119 -3.52 -6.45 -0.33
C ASP A 119 -2.69 -5.32 0.27
N GLY A 120 -3.28 -4.51 1.17
CA GLY A 120 -2.63 -3.44 1.94
C GLY A 120 -2.59 -2.07 1.25
N SER A 121 -3.37 -1.89 0.19
CA SER A 121 -3.45 -0.67 -0.62
C SER A 121 -3.84 0.57 0.20
N SER A 122 -4.71 0.42 1.21
CA SER A 122 -5.24 1.54 2.00
C SER A 122 -4.14 2.20 2.82
N LEU A 123 -3.29 1.40 3.47
CA LEU A 123 -2.15 1.94 4.21
C LEU A 123 -1.06 2.47 3.27
N ALA A 124 -0.88 1.88 2.09
CA ALA A 124 0.02 2.42 1.07
C ALA A 124 -0.43 3.81 0.59
N VAL A 125 -1.73 4.00 0.33
CA VAL A 125 -2.31 5.31 0.02
C VAL A 125 -2.12 6.29 1.17
N ALA A 126 -2.43 5.87 2.41
CA ALA A 126 -2.24 6.70 3.60
C ALA A 126 -0.78 7.18 3.75
N ALA A 127 0.18 6.27 3.57
CA ALA A 127 1.60 6.60 3.66
C ALA A 127 2.03 7.63 2.60
N VAL A 128 1.57 7.49 1.35
CA VAL A 128 1.82 8.50 0.30
C VAL A 128 1.21 9.84 0.69
N LEU A 129 -0.07 9.87 1.07
CA LEU A 129 -0.79 11.11 1.40
C LEU A 129 -0.17 11.85 2.59
N ASN A 130 0.30 11.14 3.60
CA ASN A 130 0.93 11.73 4.79
C ASN A 130 2.39 12.16 4.56
N SER A 131 3.00 11.72 3.46
CA SER A 131 4.36 12.12 3.10
C SER A 131 4.43 13.42 2.31
N ILE A 132 3.31 13.83 1.68
CA ILE A 132 3.26 15.02 0.85
C ILE A 132 3.37 16.25 1.77
N PRO A 133 4.29 17.20 1.47
CA PRO A 133 4.45 18.39 2.29
C PRO A 133 3.12 19.13 2.45
N LYS A 134 2.79 19.56 3.68
CA LYS A 134 1.52 20.24 3.98
C LYS A 134 1.30 21.52 3.16
N ALA A 135 2.38 22.17 2.73
CA ALA A 135 2.35 23.37 1.90
C ALA A 135 2.16 23.10 0.40
N ALA A 136 2.13 21.83 -0.03
CA ALA A 136 2.00 21.48 -1.44
C ALA A 136 0.57 21.80 -1.94
N THR A 137 0.48 22.68 -2.93
CA THR A 137 -0.77 23.04 -3.61
C THR A 137 -0.96 22.31 -4.93
N GLN A 138 0.12 21.76 -5.49
CA GLN A 138 0.11 20.98 -6.72
C GLN A 138 1.00 19.74 -6.62
N VAL A 139 0.58 18.64 -7.26
CA VAL A 139 1.33 17.39 -7.39
C VAL A 139 1.29 16.92 -8.84
N LEU A 140 2.41 16.42 -9.36
CA LEU A 140 2.45 15.76 -10.66
C LEU A 140 2.30 14.25 -10.47
N HIS A 141 1.26 13.67 -11.07
CA HIS A 141 1.15 12.22 -11.17
C HIS A 141 1.89 11.69 -12.41
N ARG A 142 2.75 10.70 -12.19
CA ARG A 142 3.53 10.00 -13.22
C ARG A 142 3.56 8.51 -12.89
N GLY A 143 3.40 7.67 -13.91
CA GLY A 143 3.40 6.21 -13.78
C GLY A 143 2.08 5.59 -14.24
N ASN A 144 1.93 4.29 -14.01
CA ASN A 144 0.72 3.57 -14.38
C ASN A 144 -0.46 3.91 -13.46
N ILE A 145 -1.66 3.99 -14.03
CA ILE A 145 -2.91 4.22 -13.28
C ILE A 145 -3.37 2.92 -12.62
N SER A 146 -2.83 2.61 -11.45
CA SER A 146 -3.28 1.51 -10.58
C SER A 146 -4.41 1.91 -9.63
N LYS A 147 -4.96 0.96 -8.86
CA LYS A 147 -5.87 1.21 -7.72
C LYS A 147 -5.29 2.24 -6.74
N VAL A 148 -4.06 2.01 -6.27
CA VAL A 148 -3.35 2.91 -5.34
C VAL A 148 -3.15 4.29 -5.97
N ALA A 149 -2.68 4.36 -7.22
CA ALA A 149 -2.49 5.63 -7.92
C ALA A 149 -3.80 6.42 -8.02
N SER A 150 -4.89 5.76 -8.46
CA SER A 150 -6.20 6.37 -8.58
C SER A 150 -6.71 6.90 -7.23
N ALA A 151 -6.55 6.12 -6.16
CA ALA A 151 -6.94 6.51 -4.81
C ALA A 151 -6.12 7.69 -4.28
N VAL A 152 -4.81 7.73 -4.50
CA VAL A 152 -3.97 8.89 -4.14
C VAL A 152 -4.43 10.14 -4.87
N VAL A 153 -4.55 10.09 -6.21
CA VAL A 153 -4.93 11.26 -7.02
C VAL A 153 -6.30 11.78 -6.58
N LEU A 154 -7.25 10.88 -6.36
CA LEU A 154 -8.57 11.23 -5.84
C LEU A 154 -8.49 11.96 -4.50
N ASN A 155 -7.81 11.38 -3.52
CA ASN A 155 -7.73 11.95 -2.17
C ASN A 155 -7.04 13.32 -2.18
N LEU A 156 -6.04 13.52 -3.05
CA LEU A 156 -5.41 14.83 -3.24
C LEU A 156 -6.39 15.85 -3.83
N CYS A 157 -7.12 15.47 -4.89
CA CYS A 157 -8.15 16.33 -5.47
C CYS A 157 -9.23 16.72 -4.45
N GLN A 158 -9.66 15.78 -3.60
CA GLN A 158 -10.64 16.04 -2.53
C GLN A 158 -10.10 16.98 -1.44
N ARG A 159 -8.78 16.97 -1.21
CA ARG A 159 -8.09 17.90 -0.30
C ARG A 159 -7.81 19.27 -0.94
N GLY A 160 -8.31 19.53 -2.14
CA GLY A 160 -8.09 20.81 -2.84
C GLY A 160 -6.73 20.93 -3.53
N ILE A 161 -5.92 19.87 -3.54
CA ILE A 161 -4.60 19.87 -4.19
C ILE A 161 -4.79 19.61 -5.69
N GLN A 162 -4.18 20.45 -6.53
CA GLN A 162 -4.24 20.23 -7.97
C GLN A 162 -3.32 19.09 -8.37
N VAL A 163 -3.86 18.08 -9.04
CA VAL A 163 -3.06 16.97 -9.57
C VAL A 163 -2.91 17.11 -11.07
N ALA A 164 -1.67 17.33 -11.50
CA ALA A 164 -1.30 17.42 -12.90
C ALA A 164 -0.98 16.04 -13.47
N VAL A 165 -1.50 15.72 -14.65
CA VAL A 165 -1.25 14.46 -15.37
C VAL A 165 -0.74 14.78 -16.78
N PRO A 166 0.36 14.18 -17.26
CA PRO A 166 0.97 14.53 -18.55
C PRO A 166 0.32 13.86 -19.76
N SER A 167 -0.38 12.75 -19.57
CA SER A 167 -0.97 11.94 -20.63
C SER A 167 -2.48 12.15 -20.66
N GLU A 168 -3.03 12.42 -21.84
CA GLU A 168 -4.47 12.61 -22.01
C GLU A 168 -5.24 11.30 -21.75
N ASP A 169 -4.65 10.16 -22.11
CA ASP A 169 -5.24 8.85 -21.83
C ASP A 169 -5.28 8.57 -20.33
N ASP A 170 -4.21 8.89 -19.61
CA ASP A 170 -4.17 8.73 -18.15
C ASP A 170 -5.14 9.68 -17.46
N TYR A 171 -5.27 10.91 -17.97
CA TYR A 171 -6.28 11.87 -17.52
C TYR A 171 -7.70 11.32 -17.69
N LYS A 172 -8.03 10.75 -18.86
CA LYS A 172 -9.33 10.13 -19.14
C LYS A 172 -9.58 8.91 -18.24
N LYS A 173 -8.58 8.06 -18.04
CA LYS A 173 -8.65 6.89 -17.15
C LYS A 173 -8.93 7.30 -15.70
N LEU A 174 -8.20 8.29 -15.17
CA LEU A 174 -8.42 8.81 -13.83
C LEU A 174 -9.79 9.46 -13.67
N LYS A 175 -10.23 10.28 -14.65
CA LYS A 175 -11.59 10.83 -14.63
C LYS A 175 -12.66 9.75 -14.59
N LYS A 176 -12.46 8.65 -15.31
CA LYS A 176 -13.37 7.51 -15.30
C LYS A 176 -13.36 6.80 -13.94
N SER A 177 -12.19 6.60 -13.33
CA SER A 177 -12.07 5.93 -12.01
C SER A 177 -12.68 6.75 -10.86
N PHE A 178 -12.87 8.07 -11.04
CA PHE A 178 -13.49 8.90 -10.01
C PHE A 178 -15.02 8.75 -9.90
N GLY A 179 -15.68 8.12 -10.89
CA GLY A 179 -17.13 7.99 -10.90
C GLY A 179 -17.85 9.33 -10.97
N ILE A 180 -19.01 9.47 -10.32
CA ILE A 180 -19.88 10.69 -10.34
C ILE A 180 -19.33 11.81 -9.43
N ARG A 181 -18.23 11.60 -8.71
CA ARG A 181 -17.72 12.57 -7.73
C ARG A 181 -17.35 13.91 -8.37
N SER A 182 -17.73 15.00 -7.70
CA SER A 182 -17.61 16.40 -8.13
C SER A 182 -16.19 16.98 -7.99
N ASP A 183 -15.24 16.19 -7.51
CA ASP A 183 -13.83 16.54 -7.25
C ASP A 183 -12.94 16.57 -8.50
N ARG A 184 -13.52 16.41 -9.70
CA ARG A 184 -12.84 16.42 -11.01
C ARG A 184 -12.13 17.74 -11.33
N ASN A 185 -12.46 18.83 -10.65
CA ASN A 185 -11.95 20.17 -10.97
C ASN A 185 -10.46 20.35 -10.61
N ASN A 186 -9.94 19.54 -9.67
CA ASN A 186 -8.53 19.61 -9.27
C ASN A 186 -7.61 18.70 -10.09
N LEU A 187 -8.17 17.86 -10.98
CA LEU A 187 -7.38 17.07 -11.92
C LEU A 187 -7.15 17.88 -13.21
N ILE A 188 -5.89 18.18 -13.54
CA ILE A 188 -5.53 19.00 -14.70
C ILE A 188 -4.60 18.26 -15.67
N LEU A 189 -4.75 18.53 -16.97
CA LEU A 189 -3.82 18.05 -17.99
C LEU A 189 -2.59 18.96 -18.02
N SER A 190 -1.42 18.39 -17.80
CA SER A 190 -0.15 19.13 -17.81
C SER A 190 0.29 19.43 -19.24
N LYS A 191 0.24 20.70 -19.64
CA LYS A 191 0.66 21.16 -20.98
C LYS A 191 2.18 21.34 -21.14
N SER A 192 2.93 21.39 -20.03
CA SER A 192 4.36 21.77 -20.01
C SER A 192 5.34 20.59 -19.92
N TYR A 193 4.84 19.35 -19.80
CA TYR A 193 5.70 18.19 -19.60
C TYR A 193 5.92 17.42 -20.90
N SER A 194 7.05 17.68 -21.56
CA SER A 194 7.53 16.85 -22.67
C SER A 194 7.92 15.46 -22.16
N ILE A 195 7.23 14.43 -22.65
CA ILE A 195 7.39 13.01 -22.27
C ILE A 195 8.82 12.47 -22.52
N LYS A 196 9.68 13.20 -23.22
CA LYS A 196 11.01 12.73 -23.68
C LYS A 196 12.12 12.68 -22.61
N THR A 197 11.94 13.20 -21.40
CA THR A 197 13.03 13.29 -20.41
C THR A 197 12.91 12.23 -19.31
N TRP A 198 13.25 10.98 -19.64
CA TRP A 198 13.02 9.82 -18.77
C TRP A 198 13.96 9.68 -17.55
N LEU A 199 14.97 10.54 -17.38
CA LEU A 199 16.05 10.29 -16.41
C LEU A 199 16.64 11.51 -15.69
N LYS A 200 16.04 12.71 -15.79
CA LYS A 200 16.50 13.85 -14.97
C LYS A 200 15.57 14.02 -13.78
N LEU A 201 16.01 13.55 -12.61
CA LEU A 201 15.45 13.98 -11.33
C LEU A 201 15.49 15.51 -11.31
N ARG A 202 14.33 16.17 -11.27
CA ARG A 202 14.31 17.63 -11.17
C ARG A 202 14.59 18.03 -9.73
N ARG A 203 15.42 19.05 -9.54
CA ARG A 203 15.79 19.58 -8.22
C ARG A 203 14.61 20.22 -7.48
N ASP A 204 13.56 20.63 -8.20
CA ASP A 204 12.34 21.21 -7.69
C ASP A 204 11.20 20.18 -7.52
N CYS A 205 11.51 18.88 -7.56
CA CYS A 205 10.55 17.80 -7.34
C CYS A 205 10.91 16.93 -6.14
N PHE A 206 9.88 16.61 -5.35
CA PHE A 206 9.95 15.54 -4.36
C PHE A 206 9.54 14.24 -5.04
N TYR A 207 10.41 13.23 -4.97
CA TYR A 207 10.13 11.90 -5.47
C TYR A 207 9.76 11.03 -4.27
N HIS A 208 8.60 10.40 -4.34
CA HIS A 208 8.18 9.48 -3.30
C HIS A 208 8.74 8.09 -3.60
N SER A 209 9.41 7.48 -2.62
CA SER A 209 9.85 6.08 -2.68
C SER A 209 8.67 5.14 -2.49
N ILE A 210 8.91 3.83 -2.56
CA ILE A 210 7.91 2.82 -2.20
C ILE A 210 7.37 3.14 -0.80
N PRO A 211 6.04 3.24 -0.63
CA PRO A 211 5.39 3.44 0.66
C PRO A 211 5.89 2.41 1.68
N ALA A 212 6.51 2.89 2.74
CA ALA A 212 7.14 2.05 3.75
C ALA A 212 7.13 2.76 5.11
N MET A 213 7.23 1.96 6.18
CA MET A 213 7.21 2.43 7.56
C MET A 213 8.29 1.71 8.37
N ALA A 214 8.84 2.41 9.36
CA ALA A 214 9.73 1.80 10.34
C ALA A 214 8.90 1.00 11.36
N ALA A 215 9.31 -0.24 11.62
CA ALA A 215 8.69 -1.14 12.57
C ALA A 215 8.97 -0.71 14.02
N PRO A 216 7.99 -0.84 14.93
CA PRO A 216 8.18 -0.55 16.36
C PRO A 216 9.22 -1.48 16.97
N ALA A 217 9.96 -1.03 18.00
CA ALA A 217 11.01 -1.81 18.66
C ALA A 217 10.52 -3.18 19.19
N SER A 218 9.25 -3.25 19.59
CA SER A 218 8.58 -4.46 20.06
C SER A 218 8.39 -5.54 18.99
N LEU A 219 8.47 -5.19 17.70
CA LEU A 219 8.43 -6.18 16.63
C LEU A 219 9.82 -6.79 16.46
N GLU A 220 9.93 -8.05 16.87
CA GLU A 220 11.16 -8.86 16.79
C GLU A 220 11.18 -9.71 15.51
N ASN A 221 12.36 -10.22 15.15
CA ASN A 221 12.60 -11.01 13.94
C ASN A 221 12.22 -10.27 12.64
N VAL A 222 12.36 -8.94 12.65
CA VAL A 222 12.23 -8.08 11.46
C VAL A 222 13.58 -7.94 10.80
N ASP A 223 13.95 -8.95 10.02
CA ASP A 223 15.07 -8.86 9.08
C ASP A 223 14.69 -8.01 7.85
N SER A 224 15.58 -7.93 6.87
CA SER A 224 15.31 -7.28 5.58
C SER A 224 14.18 -8.02 4.85
N CYS A 225 12.95 -7.55 5.04
CA CYS A 225 11.76 -8.07 4.36
C CYS A 225 11.74 -7.71 2.86
N GLU A 226 12.51 -6.69 2.49
CA GLU A 226 12.76 -6.23 1.14
C GLU A 226 14.26 -5.85 1.07
N ASN A 227 15.04 -6.49 0.18
CA ASN A 227 16.51 -6.32 0.11
C ASN A 227 16.97 -4.87 -0.13
N TRP A 228 16.06 -3.97 -0.49
CA TRP A 228 16.32 -2.56 -0.75
C TRP A 228 15.86 -1.61 0.38
N LEU A 229 15.21 -2.11 1.44
CA LEU A 229 14.82 -1.27 2.58
C LEU A 229 15.84 -1.38 3.72
N PRO A 230 16.02 -0.29 4.52
CA PRO A 230 16.82 -0.36 5.73
C PRO A 230 16.31 -1.41 6.71
N ARG A 231 17.17 -1.84 7.64
CA ARG A 231 16.75 -2.74 8.73
C ARG A 231 15.57 -2.14 9.49
N ARG A 232 14.63 -3.00 9.89
CA ARG A 232 13.40 -2.62 10.60
C ARG A 232 12.52 -1.65 9.82
N VAL A 233 12.64 -1.61 8.49
CA VAL A 233 11.74 -0.89 7.60
C VAL A 233 11.06 -1.92 6.70
N MET A 234 9.77 -1.72 6.47
CA MET A 234 8.94 -2.64 5.72
C MET A 234 7.89 -1.89 4.91
N SER A 235 7.52 -2.45 3.76
CA SER A 235 6.51 -1.85 2.90
C SER A 235 5.16 -1.67 3.61
N ALA A 236 4.46 -0.58 3.29
CA ALA A 236 3.17 -0.24 3.87
C ALA A 236 2.12 -1.34 3.64
N TRP A 237 2.19 -2.04 2.50
CA TRP A 237 1.33 -3.20 2.22
C TRP A 237 1.50 -4.32 3.26
N ARG A 238 2.75 -4.62 3.66
CA ARG A 238 3.02 -5.63 4.68
C ARG A 238 2.61 -5.17 6.07
N VAL A 239 2.86 -3.90 6.39
CA VAL A 239 2.40 -3.29 7.65
C VAL A 239 0.87 -3.36 7.77
N ALA A 240 0.14 -3.20 6.66
CA ALA A 240 -1.31 -3.25 6.65
C ALA A 240 -1.84 -4.59 7.16
N GLY A 241 -1.26 -5.72 6.72
CA GLY A 241 -1.64 -7.04 7.22
C GLY A 241 -1.38 -7.23 8.72
N ILE A 242 -0.27 -6.69 9.22
CA ILE A 242 0.02 -6.71 10.67
C ILE A 242 -1.03 -5.90 11.42
N VAL A 243 -1.31 -4.67 10.99
CA VAL A 243 -2.31 -3.80 11.61
C VAL A 243 -3.69 -4.45 11.58
N HIS A 244 -4.09 -5.03 10.45
CA HIS A 244 -5.35 -5.75 10.32
C HIS A 244 -5.48 -6.90 11.33
N SER A 245 -4.39 -7.66 11.54
CA SER A 245 -4.34 -8.73 12.53
C SER A 245 -4.40 -8.21 13.97
N LEU A 246 -3.67 -7.13 14.29
CA LEU A 246 -3.64 -6.53 15.63
C LEU A 246 -4.99 -5.92 16.01
N GLU A 247 -5.67 -5.31 15.04
CA GLU A 247 -6.99 -4.70 15.22
C GLU A 247 -8.14 -5.71 15.20
N GLY A 248 -7.88 -6.96 14.78
CA GLY A 248 -8.90 -8.00 14.67
C GLY A 248 -9.99 -7.66 13.65
N TRP A 249 -9.66 -6.93 12.58
CA TRP A 249 -10.63 -6.65 11.52
C TRP A 249 -10.98 -7.94 10.79
N ASP A 250 -12.27 -8.13 10.50
CA ASP A 250 -12.83 -9.37 9.94
C ASP A 250 -13.21 -9.23 8.46
N GLU A 251 -12.50 -8.37 7.73
CA GLU A 251 -12.82 -8.00 6.35
C GLU A 251 -11.68 -8.32 5.41
N HIS A 252 -11.97 -8.70 4.17
CA HIS A 252 -10.95 -8.75 3.14
C HIS A 252 -10.63 -7.32 2.67
N GLU A 253 -9.35 -7.03 2.49
CA GLU A 253 -8.91 -5.86 1.71
C GLU A 253 -8.32 -6.37 0.40
N CYS A 254 -9.18 -6.59 -0.59
CA CYS A 254 -8.77 -7.16 -1.88
C CYS A 254 -9.59 -6.54 -3.03
N GLY A 255 -9.17 -6.78 -4.27
CA GLY A 255 -9.84 -6.19 -5.43
C GLY A 255 -9.82 -4.67 -5.34
N TYR A 256 -10.95 -4.01 -5.59
CA TYR A 256 -11.09 -2.57 -5.42
C TYR A 256 -11.62 -2.14 -4.04
N THR A 257 -11.90 -3.09 -3.15
CA THR A 257 -12.26 -2.81 -1.76
C THR A 257 -11.06 -2.22 -1.03
N MET A 258 -11.30 -1.12 -0.31
CA MET A 258 -10.30 -0.44 0.50
C MET A 258 -10.92 -0.10 1.84
N SER A 259 -10.12 -0.19 2.90
CA SER A 259 -10.50 0.30 4.22
C SER A 259 -10.45 1.83 4.25
N ASP A 260 -11.07 2.41 5.28
CA ASP A 260 -10.94 3.84 5.55
C ASP A 260 -9.46 4.22 5.75
N ILE A 261 -8.97 5.15 4.93
CA ILE A 261 -7.56 5.52 4.84
C ILE A 261 -7.06 6.15 6.15
N ASP A 262 -7.88 6.95 6.81
CA ASP A 262 -7.52 7.59 8.06
C ASP A 262 -7.55 6.58 9.22
N LYS A 263 -8.52 5.66 9.22
CA LYS A 263 -8.58 4.54 10.18
C LYS A 263 -7.31 3.69 10.13
N VAL A 264 -6.91 3.21 8.95
CA VAL A 264 -5.71 2.36 8.82
C VAL A 264 -4.44 3.11 9.16
N TRP A 265 -4.38 4.40 8.82
CA TRP A 265 -3.26 5.25 9.19
C TRP A 265 -3.13 5.38 10.71
N GLN A 266 -4.19 5.79 11.39
CA GLN A 266 -4.15 5.98 12.85
C GLN A 266 -3.83 4.69 13.58
N ALA A 267 -4.42 3.56 13.19
CA ALA A 267 -4.11 2.26 13.76
C ALA A 267 -2.62 1.91 13.59
N SER A 268 -2.04 2.16 12.41
CA SER A 268 -0.60 1.90 12.18
C SER A 268 0.30 2.70 13.13
N ILE A 269 -0.02 3.98 13.36
CA ILE A 269 0.75 4.83 14.28
C ILE A 269 0.56 4.40 15.73
N GLN A 270 -0.66 4.02 16.12
CA GLN A 270 -0.97 3.53 17.47
C GLN A 270 -0.21 2.24 17.81
N HIS A 271 -0.04 1.35 16.83
CA HIS A 271 0.80 0.14 16.96
C HIS A 271 2.30 0.43 16.85
N GLY A 272 2.70 1.70 16.80
CA GLY A 272 4.09 2.14 16.88
C GLY A 272 4.87 2.10 15.57
N PHE A 273 4.22 1.85 14.44
CA PHE A 273 4.84 2.05 13.13
C PHE A 273 5.06 3.54 12.89
N LYS A 274 6.20 3.88 12.27
CA LYS A 274 6.57 5.28 12.02
C LYS A 274 6.71 5.56 10.52
N PRO A 275 6.14 6.66 10.00
CA PRO A 275 6.42 7.10 8.64
C PRO A 275 7.91 7.28 8.42
N LEU A 276 8.37 6.92 7.23
CA LEU A 276 9.70 7.35 6.79
C LEU A 276 9.65 8.83 6.41
N ALA A 277 10.63 9.59 6.87
CA ALA A 277 10.82 10.95 6.38
C ALA A 277 11.18 10.88 4.89
N VAL A 278 10.49 11.66 4.06
CA VAL A 278 10.89 11.84 2.65
C VAL A 278 12.27 12.48 2.67
N ALA A 279 13.28 11.78 2.17
CA ALA A 279 14.59 12.35 2.00
C ALA A 279 14.48 13.51 1.00
N THR A 280 14.71 14.74 1.45
CA THR A 280 15.06 15.84 0.55
C THR A 280 16.37 15.45 -0.10
N HIS A 281 16.37 15.13 -1.40
CA HIS A 281 17.61 14.98 -2.16
C HIS A 281 18.29 16.35 -2.32
N SER A 282 18.78 16.91 -1.22
CA SER A 282 19.68 18.06 -1.21
C SER A 282 21.11 17.54 -1.34
N LYS A 283 21.49 17.05 -2.53
CA LYS A 283 22.88 16.91 -3.00
C LYS A 283 22.92 16.20 -4.35
N PHE A 284 22.94 17.01 -5.42
CA PHE A 284 23.65 16.74 -6.67
C PHE A 284 24.14 18.08 -7.23
#